data_AF-A0A935E7Q5-F1
#
_entry.id   AF-A0A935E7Q5-F1
#
_cell.length_a   1.000
_cell.length_b   1.000
_cell.length_c   1.000
_cell.angle_alpha   90.00
_cell.angle_beta   90.00
_cell.angle_gamma   90.00
#
_symmetry.space_group_name_H-M   'P 1'
#
loop_
_entity.id
_entity.type
_entity.pdbx_description
1 polymer ?
#
loop_
_entity_poly.entity_id
_entity_poly.type
_entity_poly.pdbx_seq_one_letter_code
_entity_poly.pdbx_strand_id
1 'polypeptide(L)'
;MQLSAAGGMRSPQFSNIDFNNDKISDLFVFDRNGDQILPFVHVGAPGTTDYRYAPEYISQFPSLKSWALLVDYNHDGFEDIFASGDVANCIEVWRAKKSSDNRITYKKLRFNHSTFPNVLSFLYGGFYTQVFVSWLDIPAIIDMDGDGDLDIASFEAGGGQVVLYKNRSVEDNLGIDSLDYYPVDFVGENLQKARQMKL
;
A
#
# COMPACT_ATOMS: atom_id res chain seq x y z
N MET A 1 26.02 1.02 8.99
CA MET A 1 25.11 -0.16 9.01
C MET A 1 25.31 -0.96 10.30
N GLN A 2 24.36 -0.89 11.24
CA GLN A 2 24.30 -1.81 12.38
C GLN A 2 23.09 -2.75 12.18
N LEU A 3 23.19 -3.60 11.15
CA LEU A 3 22.16 -4.60 10.80
C LEU A 3 22.14 -5.79 11.76
N SER A 4 23.07 -5.88 12.70
CA SER A 4 23.25 -7.05 13.57
C SER A 4 22.08 -7.32 14.52
N ALA A 5 21.17 -6.36 14.72
CA ALA A 5 20.03 -6.49 15.63
C ALA A 5 18.68 -6.81 14.95
N ALA A 6 18.58 -6.69 13.62
CA ALA A 6 17.30 -6.88 12.92
C ALA A 6 17.02 -8.33 12.49
N GLY A 7 18.01 -9.24 12.61
CA GLY A 7 17.95 -10.53 11.93
C GLY A 7 18.02 -10.36 10.40
N GLY A 8 18.37 -11.41 9.66
CA GLY A 8 18.39 -11.33 8.20
C GLY A 8 16.96 -11.19 7.64
N MET A 9 16.78 -10.37 6.59
CA MET A 9 15.53 -10.29 5.84
C MET A 9 15.51 -11.35 4.73
N ARG A 10 14.36 -12.00 4.50
CA ARG A 10 14.21 -13.06 3.50
C ARG A 10 13.33 -12.66 2.32
N SER A 11 12.24 -11.94 2.57
CA SER A 11 11.36 -11.46 1.51
C SER A 11 10.83 -10.07 1.85
N PRO A 12 11.74 -9.07 1.95
CA PRO A 12 11.38 -7.72 2.36
C PRO A 12 10.56 -7.01 1.27
N GLN A 13 9.57 -6.25 1.73
CA GLN A 13 8.77 -5.31 0.95
C GLN A 13 9.00 -3.93 1.57
N PHE A 14 9.35 -2.96 0.74
CA PHE A 14 9.84 -1.66 1.21
C PHE A 14 8.80 -0.59 0.98
N SER A 15 8.66 0.31 1.94
CA SER A 15 7.90 1.55 1.77
C SER A 15 8.55 2.68 2.55
N ASN A 16 8.41 3.89 2.03
CA ASN A 16 8.83 5.10 2.72
C ASN A 16 7.77 5.51 3.75
N ILE A 17 8.20 6.18 4.82
CA ILE A 17 7.34 6.71 5.88
C ILE A 17 8.13 7.77 6.66
N ASP A 18 7.47 8.71 7.33
CA ASP A 18 8.08 9.57 8.36
C ASP A 18 7.58 9.14 9.76
N PHE A 19 8.38 8.34 10.48
CA PHE A 19 7.97 7.83 11.80
C PHE A 19 8.06 8.88 12.89
N ASN A 20 9.03 9.78 12.80
CA ASN A 20 9.42 10.69 13.88
C ASN A 20 8.91 12.14 13.65
N ASN A 21 8.26 12.41 12.53
CA ASN A 21 7.76 13.70 12.05
C ASN A 21 8.86 14.76 11.81
N ASP A 22 10.04 14.36 11.36
CA ASP A 22 11.14 15.26 11.02
C ASP A 22 11.18 15.66 9.53
N LYS A 23 10.24 15.14 8.73
CA LYS A 23 10.12 15.31 7.27
C LYS A 23 11.25 14.66 6.46
N ILE A 24 12.01 13.76 7.07
CA ILE A 24 12.98 12.89 6.42
C ILE A 24 12.34 11.52 6.27
N SER A 25 12.47 10.94 5.07
CA SER A 25 11.94 9.60 4.83
C SER A 25 12.73 8.56 5.62
N ASP A 26 12.04 7.94 6.56
CA ASP A 26 12.38 6.67 7.18
C ASP A 26 12.01 5.51 6.25
N LEU A 27 12.28 4.28 6.72
CA LEU A 27 12.04 3.06 5.97
C LEU A 27 11.17 2.08 6.78
N PHE A 28 10.01 1.77 6.24
CA PHE A 28 9.20 0.63 6.64
C PHE A 28 9.58 -0.58 5.81
N VAL A 29 9.87 -1.70 6.48
CA VAL A 29 10.07 -2.99 5.80
C VAL A 29 9.08 -4.01 6.34
N PHE A 30 8.31 -4.63 5.45
CA PHE A 30 7.51 -5.81 5.75
C PHE A 30 8.19 -7.05 5.19
N ASP A 31 8.80 -7.86 6.05
CA ASP A 31 9.29 -9.18 5.64
C ASP A 31 8.14 -10.18 5.69
N ARG A 32 7.58 -10.48 4.52
CA ARG A 32 6.47 -11.44 4.41
C ARG A 32 6.84 -12.84 4.88
N ASN A 33 8.13 -13.17 4.97
CA ASN A 33 8.53 -14.41 5.61
C ASN A 33 8.39 -14.28 7.13
N GLY A 34 7.21 -14.63 7.64
CA GLY A 34 6.85 -14.53 9.06
C GLY A 34 6.08 -13.26 9.40
N ASP A 35 5.62 -12.50 8.40
CA ASP A 35 4.79 -11.30 8.56
C ASP A 35 5.38 -10.29 9.55
N GLN A 36 6.67 -10.00 9.41
CA GLN A 36 7.43 -9.16 10.35
C GLN A 36 7.52 -7.71 9.85
N ILE A 37 7.19 -6.78 10.75
CA ILE A 37 7.39 -5.34 10.53
C ILE A 37 8.75 -4.95 11.11
N LEU A 38 9.61 -4.39 10.28
CA LEU A 38 10.95 -3.94 10.61
C LEU A 38 11.07 -2.44 10.29
N PRO A 39 10.82 -1.56 11.28
CA PRO A 39 10.94 -0.12 11.11
C PRO A 39 12.39 0.35 11.26
N PHE A 40 12.80 1.28 10.40
CA PHE A 40 14.14 1.86 10.41
C PHE A 40 14.06 3.38 10.28
N VAL A 41 14.55 4.08 11.30
CA VAL A 41 14.62 5.55 11.30
C VAL A 41 15.91 6.01 10.63
N HIS A 42 15.82 7.00 9.74
CA HIS A 42 16.96 7.67 9.13
C HIS A 42 17.69 8.49 10.19
N VAL A 43 19.01 8.34 10.27
CA VAL A 43 19.85 8.99 11.29
C VAL A 43 21.04 9.73 10.67
N GLY A 44 21.13 9.77 9.34
CA GLY A 44 22.20 10.44 8.61
C GLY A 44 21.80 11.82 8.09
N ALA A 45 22.63 12.38 7.23
CA ALA A 45 22.24 13.57 6.48
C ALA A 45 21.21 13.19 5.39
N PRO A 46 20.34 14.13 4.97
CA PRO A 46 19.42 13.88 3.86
C PRO A 46 20.15 13.32 2.63
N GLY A 47 19.63 12.19 2.10
CA GLY A 47 20.22 11.50 0.96
C GLY A 47 21.30 10.45 1.29
N THR A 48 21.64 10.23 2.57
CA THR A 48 22.47 9.07 2.95
C THR A 48 21.62 7.83 3.21
N THR A 49 22.26 6.67 3.37
CA THR A 49 21.59 5.38 3.67
C THR A 49 21.81 4.96 5.12
N ASP A 50 21.90 5.93 6.03
CA ASP A 50 22.18 5.67 7.44
C ASP A 50 20.87 5.47 8.20
N TYR A 51 20.59 4.21 8.50
CA TYR A 51 19.37 3.79 9.18
C TYR A 51 19.66 3.10 10.51
N ARG A 52 18.80 3.36 11.50
CA ARG A 52 18.77 2.69 12.80
C ARG A 52 17.48 1.89 12.93
N TYR A 53 17.59 0.61 13.27
CA TYR A 53 16.43 -0.21 13.62
C TYR A 53 15.68 0.39 14.83
N ALA A 54 14.37 0.57 14.71
CA ALA A 54 13.55 1.34 15.64
C ALA A 54 12.27 0.57 16.07
N PRO A 55 12.42 -0.60 16.74
CA PRO A 55 11.31 -1.49 17.08
C PRO A 55 10.20 -0.84 17.91
N GLU A 56 10.47 0.30 18.56
CA GLU A 56 9.51 1.13 19.28
C GLU A 56 8.29 1.59 18.42
N TYR A 57 8.41 1.57 17.10
CA TYR A 57 7.33 1.90 16.16
C TYR A 57 6.44 0.72 15.77
N ILE A 58 6.87 -0.53 15.99
CA ILE A 58 6.11 -1.73 15.58
C ILE A 58 4.69 -1.73 16.16
N SER A 59 4.54 -1.27 17.40
CA SER A 59 3.24 -1.24 18.10
C SER A 59 2.22 -0.25 17.52
N GLN A 60 2.61 0.63 16.59
CA GLN A 60 1.68 1.53 15.90
C GLN A 60 0.90 0.82 14.80
N PHE A 61 1.44 -0.27 14.26
CA PHE A 61 0.85 -0.97 13.13
C PHE A 61 -0.17 -2.03 13.56
N PRO A 62 -1.21 -2.26 12.76
CA PRO A 62 -2.06 -3.44 12.93
C PRO A 62 -1.26 -4.72 12.59
N SER A 63 -1.86 -5.88 12.88
CA SER A 63 -1.34 -7.14 12.34
C SER A 63 -1.55 -7.16 10.82
N LEU A 64 -0.47 -7.39 10.08
CA LEU A 64 -0.43 -7.44 8.62
C LEU A 64 0.01 -8.84 8.19
N LYS A 65 -0.35 -9.27 6.98
CA LYS A 65 0.00 -10.59 6.45
C LYS A 65 0.30 -10.54 4.97
N SER A 66 1.15 -11.45 4.49
CA SER A 66 1.39 -11.76 3.07
C SER A 66 2.06 -10.64 2.26
N TRP A 67 1.47 -9.45 2.24
CA TRP A 67 2.07 -8.23 1.72
C TRP A 67 1.47 -6.97 2.36
N ALA A 68 2.27 -5.92 2.45
CA ALA A 68 1.86 -4.60 2.90
C ALA A 68 2.73 -3.51 2.26
N LEU A 69 2.10 -2.44 1.78
CA LEU A 69 2.72 -1.25 1.22
C LEU A 69 2.16 -0.01 1.90
N LEU A 70 3.00 1.01 2.08
CA LEU A 70 2.61 2.30 2.64
C LEU A 70 2.62 3.36 1.53
N VAL A 71 1.50 4.07 1.38
CA VAL A 71 1.32 5.18 0.42
C VAL A 71 0.36 6.22 1.00
N ASP A 72 0.69 7.50 0.88
CA ASP A 72 -0.22 8.60 1.25
C ASP A 72 -1.23 8.81 0.10
N TYR A 73 -2.38 8.12 0.16
CA TYR A 73 -3.33 8.15 -0.96
C TYR A 73 -4.23 9.39 -0.94
N ASN A 74 -4.34 10.06 0.21
CA ASN A 74 -5.22 11.20 0.39
C ASN A 74 -4.49 12.54 0.55
N HIS A 75 -3.17 12.52 0.40
CA HIS A 75 -2.28 13.68 0.44
C HIS A 75 -2.35 14.43 1.77
N ASP A 76 -2.57 13.71 2.88
CA ASP A 76 -2.61 14.29 4.22
C ASP A 76 -1.23 14.33 4.92
N GLY A 77 -0.21 13.78 4.25
CA GLY A 77 1.16 13.72 4.72
C GLY A 77 1.45 12.52 5.63
N PHE A 78 0.53 11.56 5.74
CA PHE A 78 0.73 10.31 6.47
C PHE A 78 0.49 9.12 5.55
N GLU A 79 1.45 8.21 5.48
CA GLU A 79 1.32 7.04 4.62
C GLU A 79 0.31 6.04 5.16
N ASP A 80 -0.71 5.73 4.36
CA ASP A 80 -1.74 4.74 4.64
C ASP A 80 -1.27 3.34 4.28
N ILE A 81 -1.85 2.32 4.93
CA ILE A 81 -1.47 0.93 4.66
C ILE A 81 -2.42 0.32 3.64
N PHE A 82 -1.88 -0.14 2.53
CA PHE A 82 -2.53 -1.07 1.62
C PHE A 82 -1.95 -2.45 1.89
N ALA A 83 -2.79 -3.42 2.23
CA ALA A 83 -2.33 -4.74 2.62
C ALA A 83 -3.23 -5.85 2.08
N SER A 84 -2.67 -7.06 2.07
CA SER A 84 -3.43 -8.27 1.80
C SER A 84 -4.60 -8.40 2.77
N GLY A 85 -5.79 -8.68 2.25
CA GLY A 85 -6.95 -8.93 3.08
C GLY A 85 -6.94 -10.29 3.76
N ASP A 86 -7.52 -10.35 4.96
CA ASP A 86 -7.63 -11.57 5.77
C ASP A 86 -8.69 -12.56 5.26
N VAL A 87 -9.66 -12.09 4.47
CA VAL A 87 -10.86 -12.88 4.09
C VAL A 87 -10.82 -13.43 2.67
N ALA A 88 -9.96 -12.89 1.80
CA ALA A 88 -9.84 -13.27 0.40
C ALA A 88 -8.53 -12.73 -0.20
N ASN A 89 -8.23 -13.13 -1.44
CA ASN A 89 -7.24 -12.45 -2.29
C ASN A 89 -7.78 -11.07 -2.71
N CYS A 90 -7.59 -10.09 -1.83
CA CYS A 90 -8.11 -8.74 -1.96
C CYS A 90 -7.20 -7.74 -1.24
N ILE A 91 -7.56 -6.46 -1.35
CA ILE A 91 -6.90 -5.36 -0.64
C ILE A 91 -7.79 -4.91 0.51
N GLU A 92 -7.18 -4.76 1.69
CA GLU A 92 -7.71 -3.94 2.78
C GLU A 92 -6.87 -2.67 2.90
N VAL A 93 -7.52 -1.55 3.21
CA VAL A 93 -6.87 -0.24 3.37
C VAL A 93 -7.03 0.23 4.81
N TRP A 94 -5.95 0.73 5.40
CA TRP A 94 -5.95 1.33 6.72
C TRP A 94 -5.51 2.78 6.65
N ARG A 95 -6.42 3.68 6.98
CA ARG A 95 -6.11 5.11 6.95
C ARG A 95 -5.25 5.50 8.14
N ALA A 96 -4.13 6.15 7.87
CA ALA A 96 -3.25 6.75 8.85
C ALA A 96 -3.89 8.01 9.44
N LYS A 97 -3.61 8.27 10.70
CA LYS A 97 -3.93 9.53 11.35
C LYS A 97 -2.97 9.78 12.50
N LYS A 98 -2.55 11.03 12.62
CA LYS A 98 -1.83 11.51 13.78
C LYS A 98 -2.71 11.56 15.03
N SER A 99 -2.32 10.84 16.08
CA SER A 99 -2.94 10.90 17.39
C SER A 99 -2.46 12.11 18.20
N SER A 100 -3.15 12.40 19.29
CA SER A 100 -2.86 13.54 20.18
C SER A 100 -1.48 13.47 20.85
N ASP A 101 -0.89 12.29 20.97
CA ASP A 101 0.45 12.04 21.49
C ASP A 101 1.53 11.99 20.38
N ASN A 102 1.22 12.52 19.19
CA ASN A 102 2.14 12.64 18.06
C ASN A 102 2.58 11.29 17.46
N ARG A 103 1.86 10.19 17.75
CA ARG A 103 2.04 8.89 17.10
C ARG A 103 1.16 8.77 15.85
N ILE A 104 1.51 7.86 14.95
CA ILE A 104 0.61 7.45 13.85
C ILE A 104 -0.27 6.33 14.37
N THR A 105 -1.56 6.39 14.02
CA THR A 105 -2.56 5.37 14.29
C THR A 105 -3.27 5.00 13.01
N TYR A 106 -3.67 3.74 12.88
CA TYR A 106 -4.31 3.23 11.66
C TYR A 106 -5.74 2.78 11.94
N LYS A 107 -6.66 3.19 11.06
CA LYS A 107 -8.05 2.76 11.09
C LYS A 107 -8.40 2.06 9.79
N LYS A 108 -8.78 0.77 9.89
CA LYS A 108 -9.27 0.00 8.73
C LYS A 108 -10.48 0.70 8.11
N LEU A 109 -10.42 0.94 6.81
CA LEU A 109 -11.51 1.55 6.05
C LEU A 109 -12.68 0.57 5.89
N ARG A 110 -13.87 1.14 5.73
CA ARG A 110 -15.10 0.40 5.45
C ARG A 110 -15.81 0.99 4.23
N PHE A 111 -16.09 0.15 3.26
CA PHE A 111 -16.83 0.39 2.03
C PHE A 111 -18.25 -0.17 2.17
N ASN A 112 -19.27 0.64 1.88
CA ASN A 112 -20.68 0.28 2.12
C ASN A 112 -21.34 -0.44 0.94
N HIS A 113 -20.56 -0.96 0.00
CA HIS A 113 -21.06 -1.48 -1.28
C HIS A 113 -21.06 -3.02 -1.39
N SER A 114 -20.49 -3.72 -0.40
CA SER A 114 -20.35 -5.17 -0.39
C SER A 114 -20.72 -5.77 0.96
N THR A 115 -21.03 -7.07 0.97
CA THR A 115 -21.18 -7.88 2.19
C THR A 115 -19.89 -7.97 3.01
N PHE A 116 -18.74 -7.72 2.36
CA PHE A 116 -17.43 -7.61 3.00
C PHE A 116 -17.01 -6.15 3.07
N PRO A 117 -17.37 -5.42 4.14
CA PRO A 117 -17.23 -3.97 4.18
C PRO A 117 -15.77 -3.52 4.20
N ASN A 118 -14.80 -4.36 4.49
CA ASN A 118 -13.40 -3.94 4.55
C ASN A 118 -12.62 -4.23 3.25
N VAL A 119 -13.30 -4.78 2.24
CA VAL A 119 -12.67 -5.18 0.98
C VAL A 119 -12.77 -4.03 -0.02
N LEU A 120 -11.61 -3.58 -0.50
CA LEU A 120 -11.57 -2.64 -1.62
C LEU A 120 -12.16 -3.32 -2.85
N SER A 121 -13.18 -2.69 -3.42
CA SER A 121 -14.03 -3.29 -4.46
C SER A 121 -14.44 -2.27 -5.51
N PHE A 122 -14.81 -2.77 -6.68
CA PHE A 122 -15.29 -2.00 -7.80
C PHE A 122 -16.59 -2.59 -8.35
N LEU A 123 -17.38 -1.77 -9.04
CA LEU A 123 -18.62 -2.17 -9.68
C LEU A 123 -18.35 -2.83 -11.04
N TYR A 124 -18.79 -4.06 -11.23
CA TYR A 124 -18.69 -4.78 -12.50
C TYR A 124 -19.98 -5.56 -12.78
N GLY A 125 -20.58 -5.36 -13.95
CA GLY A 125 -21.80 -6.09 -14.32
C GLY A 125 -22.98 -5.93 -13.35
N GLY A 126 -23.05 -4.81 -12.61
CA GLY A 126 -24.13 -4.53 -11.65
C GLY A 126 -23.92 -5.08 -10.23
N PHE A 127 -22.77 -5.71 -9.95
CA PHE A 127 -22.40 -6.16 -8.61
C PHE A 127 -20.98 -5.69 -8.25
N TYR A 128 -20.70 -5.57 -6.96
CA TYR A 128 -19.36 -5.23 -6.50
C TYR A 128 -18.49 -6.48 -6.39
N THR A 129 -17.28 -6.41 -6.92
CA THR A 129 -16.24 -7.44 -6.80
C THR A 129 -14.94 -6.82 -6.32
N GLN A 130 -14.05 -7.63 -5.73
CA GLN A 130 -12.83 -7.13 -5.11
C GLN A 130 -11.81 -6.69 -6.15
N VAL A 131 -11.01 -5.67 -5.81
CA VAL A 131 -9.71 -5.47 -6.45
C VAL A 131 -8.84 -6.68 -6.09
N PHE A 132 -8.56 -7.53 -7.08
CA PHE A 132 -7.92 -8.82 -6.83
C PHE A 132 -6.41 -8.61 -6.66
N VAL A 133 -5.87 -9.10 -5.55
CA VAL A 133 -4.42 -9.25 -5.35
C VAL A 133 -4.20 -10.57 -4.63
N SER A 134 -3.37 -11.42 -5.21
CA SER A 134 -3.00 -12.69 -4.58
C SER A 134 -2.21 -12.42 -3.29
N TRP A 135 -2.41 -13.24 -2.26
CA TRP A 135 -1.52 -13.29 -1.09
C TRP A 135 -0.05 -13.57 -1.44
N LEU A 136 0.20 -14.05 -2.66
CA LEU A 136 1.55 -14.35 -3.16
C LEU A 136 2.17 -13.24 -4.01
N ASP A 137 1.40 -12.25 -4.42
CA ASP A 137 1.81 -11.14 -5.27
C ASP A 137 1.94 -9.83 -4.48
N ILE A 138 2.56 -8.82 -5.09
CA ILE A 138 2.61 -7.45 -4.60
C ILE A 138 2.06 -6.55 -5.73
N PRO A 139 1.04 -5.71 -5.45
CA PRO A 139 0.51 -4.80 -6.45
C PRO A 139 1.46 -3.60 -6.63
N ALA A 140 1.37 -2.93 -7.77
CA ALA A 140 1.85 -1.56 -7.89
C ALA A 140 0.71 -0.63 -7.47
N ILE A 141 1.01 0.38 -6.66
CA ILE A 141 0.07 1.41 -6.20
C ILE A 141 0.72 2.75 -6.47
N ILE A 142 0.26 3.45 -7.51
CA ILE A 142 0.90 4.65 -8.04
C ILE A 142 -0.12 5.43 -8.88
N ASP A 143 -0.04 6.75 -8.87
CA ASP A 143 -0.71 7.60 -9.84
C ASP A 143 -0.13 7.34 -11.24
N MET A 144 -0.84 6.56 -12.08
CA MET A 144 -0.31 6.07 -13.35
C MET A 144 -0.54 7.06 -14.49
N ASP A 145 -1.57 7.89 -14.40
CA ASP A 145 -1.95 8.83 -15.45
C ASP A 145 -1.70 10.31 -15.10
N GLY A 146 -1.26 10.58 -13.87
CA GLY A 146 -0.81 11.88 -13.40
C GLY A 146 -1.94 12.80 -12.97
N ASP A 147 -3.12 12.27 -12.64
CA ASP A 147 -4.28 13.06 -12.22
C ASP A 147 -4.31 13.35 -10.71
N GLY A 148 -3.45 12.66 -9.95
CA GLY A 148 -3.23 12.85 -8.53
C GLY A 148 -3.87 11.80 -7.64
N ASP A 149 -4.77 10.93 -8.12
CA ASP A 149 -5.22 9.78 -7.33
C ASP A 149 -4.41 8.51 -7.64
N LEU A 150 -4.36 7.58 -6.68
CA LEU A 150 -3.54 6.37 -6.83
C LEU A 150 -4.30 5.27 -7.57
N ASP A 151 -3.71 4.78 -8.65
CA ASP A 151 -4.16 3.60 -9.38
C ASP A 151 -3.52 2.32 -8.81
N ILE A 152 -4.09 1.16 -9.16
CA ILE A 152 -3.59 -0.15 -8.73
C ILE A 152 -3.35 -1.05 -9.94
N ALA A 153 -2.16 -1.66 -10.03
CA ALA A 153 -1.89 -2.71 -11.00
C ALA A 153 -1.50 -4.02 -10.31
N SER A 154 -2.21 -5.10 -10.59
CA SER A 154 -1.98 -6.44 -10.02
C SER A 154 -2.18 -7.53 -11.05
N PHE A 155 -1.71 -8.76 -10.79
CA PHE A 155 -2.06 -9.87 -11.66
C PHE A 155 -3.51 -10.31 -11.46
N GLU A 156 -4.19 -10.71 -12.55
CA GLU A 156 -5.46 -11.42 -12.47
C GLU A 156 -5.31 -12.77 -11.75
N ALA A 157 -6.43 -13.42 -11.40
CA ALA A 157 -6.46 -14.61 -10.56
C ALA A 157 -5.65 -15.80 -11.10
N GLY A 158 -5.57 -15.96 -12.42
CA GLY A 158 -4.75 -16.94 -13.11
C GLY A 158 -3.26 -16.56 -13.22
N GLY A 159 -2.88 -15.34 -12.85
CA GLY A 159 -1.50 -14.86 -12.88
C GLY A 159 -0.96 -14.54 -14.27
N GLY A 160 -1.75 -14.70 -15.33
CA GLY A 160 -1.27 -14.62 -16.71
C GLY A 160 -1.23 -13.19 -17.27
N GLN A 161 -2.03 -12.30 -16.69
CA GLN A 161 -2.19 -10.92 -17.16
C GLN A 161 -2.18 -9.96 -15.99
N VAL A 162 -1.59 -8.77 -16.21
CA VAL A 162 -1.78 -7.66 -15.28
C VAL A 162 -3.15 -7.05 -15.58
N VAL A 163 -3.85 -6.59 -14.54
CA VAL A 163 -5.05 -5.76 -14.60
C VAL A 163 -4.69 -4.40 -14.00
N LEU A 164 -5.03 -3.33 -14.71
CA LEU A 164 -4.97 -1.97 -14.18
C LEU A 164 -6.35 -1.63 -13.65
N TYR A 165 -6.43 -1.29 -12.38
CA TYR A 165 -7.59 -0.70 -11.75
C TYR A 165 -7.32 0.79 -11.65
N LYS A 166 -7.96 1.57 -12.51
CA LYS A 166 -7.87 3.02 -12.43
C LYS A 166 -8.75 3.52 -11.30
N ASN A 167 -8.24 4.42 -10.47
CA ASN A 167 -9.09 5.21 -9.59
C ASN A 167 -9.76 6.29 -10.44
N ARG A 168 -10.98 6.67 -10.08
CA ARG A 168 -11.76 7.70 -10.80
C ARG A 168 -12.18 8.86 -9.90
N SER A 169 -11.55 8.98 -8.74
CA SER A 169 -11.97 9.90 -7.70
C SER A 169 -11.77 11.34 -8.13
N VAL A 170 -10.74 11.61 -8.93
CA VAL A 170 -10.49 12.90 -9.56
C VAL A 170 -11.49 13.16 -10.67
N GLU A 171 -11.69 12.25 -11.63
CA GLU A 171 -12.56 12.46 -12.79
C GLU A 171 -14.04 12.58 -12.41
N ASP A 172 -14.48 11.84 -11.40
CA ASP A 172 -15.85 11.90 -10.88
C ASP A 172 -16.04 12.96 -9.77
N ASN A 173 -14.98 13.74 -9.46
CA ASN A 173 -14.99 14.81 -8.45
C ASN A 173 -15.48 14.33 -7.06
N LEU A 174 -15.04 13.13 -6.66
CA LEU A 174 -15.32 12.51 -5.37
C LEU A 174 -14.32 12.96 -4.28
N GLY A 175 -13.25 13.65 -4.70
CA GLY A 175 -12.15 14.09 -3.84
C GLY A 175 -11.08 13.00 -3.66
N ILE A 176 -9.84 13.44 -3.47
CA ILE A 176 -8.62 12.59 -3.39
C ILE A 176 -8.70 11.47 -2.33
N ASP A 177 -9.55 11.66 -1.33
CA ASP A 177 -9.72 10.77 -0.19
C ASP A 177 -10.67 9.58 -0.49
N SER A 178 -11.16 9.51 -1.74
CA SER A 178 -12.02 8.45 -2.27
C SER A 178 -11.20 7.36 -2.98
N LEU A 179 -11.76 6.15 -2.98
CA LEU A 179 -11.14 4.94 -3.51
C LEU A 179 -12.17 4.22 -4.39
N ASP A 180 -12.45 4.78 -5.56
CA ASP A 180 -13.47 4.28 -6.48
C ASP A 180 -12.78 3.82 -7.76
N TYR A 181 -12.81 2.51 -8.01
CA TYR A 181 -11.98 1.89 -9.05
C TYR A 181 -12.79 1.34 -10.21
N TYR A 182 -12.14 1.18 -11.36
CA TYR A 182 -12.65 0.38 -12.46
C TYR A 182 -11.48 -0.29 -13.21
N PRO A 183 -11.66 -1.54 -13.71
CA PRO A 183 -10.62 -2.20 -14.47
C PRO A 183 -10.52 -1.61 -15.88
N VAL A 184 -9.29 -1.43 -16.36
CA VAL A 184 -8.98 -1.03 -17.73
C VAL A 184 -8.35 -2.22 -18.45
N ASP A 185 -8.93 -2.60 -19.58
CA ASP A 185 -8.34 -3.59 -20.46
C ASP A 185 -7.03 -3.04 -21.05
N PHE A 186 -5.92 -3.73 -20.85
CA PHE A 186 -4.66 -3.35 -21.45
C PHE A 186 -4.70 -3.58 -22.96
N VAL A 187 -4.88 -2.50 -23.74
CA VAL A 187 -4.63 -2.53 -25.19
C VAL A 187 -3.21 -2.00 -25.45
N GLY A 188 -2.32 -2.90 -25.90
CA GLY A 188 -1.06 -2.60 -26.59
C GLY A 188 0.02 -1.83 -25.81
N GLU A 189 -0.18 -0.53 -25.58
CA GLU A 189 0.86 0.40 -25.11
C GLU A 189 1.01 0.40 -23.58
N ASN A 190 -0.09 0.20 -22.83
CA ASN A 190 -0.08 0.22 -21.36
C ASN A 190 0.60 -1.02 -20.73
N LEU A 191 0.68 -2.14 -21.47
CA LEU A 191 1.31 -3.40 -21.03
C LEU A 191 2.84 -3.29 -20.87
N GLN A 192 3.51 -2.47 -21.69
CA GLN A 192 4.95 -2.27 -21.63
C GLN A 192 5.35 -1.50 -20.38
N LYS A 193 4.60 -0.46 -20.02
CA LYS A 193 4.81 0.34 -18.80
C LYS A 193 4.56 -0.49 -17.53
N ALA A 194 3.44 -1.21 -17.46
CA ALA A 194 3.11 -2.03 -16.28
C ALA A 194 4.15 -3.14 -16.00
N ARG A 195 4.75 -3.72 -17.05
CA ARG A 195 5.80 -4.75 -16.90
C ARG A 195 7.15 -4.20 -16.44
N GLN A 196 7.47 -2.95 -16.77
CA GLN A 196 8.72 -2.31 -16.35
C GLN A 196 8.68 -1.84 -14.89
N MET A 197 7.49 -1.64 -14.32
CA MET A 197 7.31 -1.14 -12.94
C MET A 197 7.26 -2.23 -11.86
N LYS A 198 7.21 -3.52 -12.23
CA LYS A 198 7.24 -4.67 -11.31
C LYS A 198 8.65 -5.28 -11.12
N LEU A 199 9.68 -4.69 -11.71
CA LEU A 199 11.10 -5.08 -11.58
C LEU A 199 11.87 -4.07 -10.73
#